data_AF-A0A931FQ75-F1
#
_entry.id   AF-A0A931FQ75-F1
#
_cell.length_a   1.000
_cell.length_b   1.000
_cell.length_c   1.000
_cell.angle_alpha   90.00
_cell.angle_beta   90.00
_cell.angle_gamma   90.00
#
_symmetry.space_group_name_H-M   'P 1'
#
loop_
_entity.id
_entity.type
_entity.pdbx_description
1 polymer ?
#
loop_
_entity_poly.entity_id
_entity_poly.type
_entity_poly.pdbx_seq_one_letter_code
_entity_poly.pdbx_strand_id
1 'polypeptide(L)'
;MTAFRSGLALLPAALLLLSCHRTPMASSTSSFAAVPPSIDGQAAEWTDSLHYDPGSKLQYQVLNDGRQVYLRLKAADPATQAKIVRLGLTVWLDTTGRHQHQFGVHFPLGGPLSPRSGADDSAPRPDASAPMPARQEGRRERMAQALAGMREMELLYYKGSPEPTLTDTQSQLGVKAALALDAQET
;
A
#
# COMPACT_ATOMS: atom_id res chain seq x y z
N MET A 1 4.98 -55.47 62.89
CA MET A 1 3.82 -54.66 63.28
C MET A 1 3.84 -53.39 62.47
N THR A 2 2.74 -53.17 61.74
CA THR A 2 2.47 -52.10 60.77
C THR A 2 2.10 -50.79 61.45
N ALA A 3 2.47 -49.66 60.83
CA ALA A 3 1.63 -48.45 60.81
C ALA A 3 2.04 -47.56 59.63
N PHE A 4 1.25 -47.65 58.56
CA PHE A 4 1.27 -46.78 57.39
C PHE A 4 0.70 -45.41 57.80
N ARG A 5 1.40 -44.31 57.50
CA ARG A 5 0.85 -42.96 57.64
C ARG A 5 0.61 -42.37 56.26
N SER A 6 -0.65 -42.38 55.86
CA SER A 6 -1.17 -41.72 54.67
C SER A 6 -1.14 -40.20 54.86
N GLY A 7 -0.25 -39.53 54.14
CA GLY A 7 -0.31 -38.10 53.91
C GLY A 7 -0.92 -37.83 52.54
N LEU A 8 -2.23 -37.60 52.50
CA LEU A 8 -2.95 -37.16 51.32
C LEU A 8 -2.59 -35.68 51.07
N ALA A 9 -1.65 -35.41 50.16
CA ALA A 9 -1.37 -34.06 49.68
C ALA A 9 -2.25 -33.77 48.46
N LEU A 10 -3.34 -33.05 48.68
CA LEU A 10 -4.16 -32.41 47.64
C LEU A 10 -3.85 -30.90 47.62
N LEU A 11 -3.97 -30.31 46.42
CA LEU A 11 -3.89 -28.89 46.02
C LEU A 11 -2.55 -28.36 45.44
N PRO A 12 -2.58 -27.52 44.39
CA PRO A 12 -3.43 -27.60 43.20
C PRO A 12 -2.67 -27.28 41.88
N ALA A 13 -3.04 -27.98 40.80
CA ALA A 13 -2.65 -27.68 39.43
C ALA A 13 -3.44 -26.45 38.88
N ALA A 14 -3.15 -25.24 39.37
CA ALA A 14 -3.89 -24.02 39.02
C ALA A 14 -3.04 -22.96 38.31
N LEU A 15 -2.09 -23.35 37.45
CA LEU A 15 -1.16 -22.43 36.78
C LEU A 15 -1.11 -22.56 35.25
N LEU A 16 -2.23 -22.84 34.57
CA LEU A 16 -2.21 -23.18 33.14
C LEU A 16 -3.16 -22.41 32.21
N LEU A 17 -3.60 -21.18 32.50
CA LEU A 17 -4.44 -20.42 31.54
C LEU A 17 -4.17 -18.91 31.47
N LEU A 18 -2.90 -18.50 31.46
CA LEU A 18 -2.52 -17.15 30.96
C LEU A 18 -2.03 -17.26 29.52
N SER A 19 -2.91 -17.69 28.62
CA SER A 19 -2.67 -17.53 27.17
C SER A 19 -2.96 -16.07 26.82
N CYS A 20 -1.92 -15.23 26.86
CA CYS A 20 -2.00 -13.87 26.37
C CYS A 20 -2.23 -13.89 24.85
N HIS A 21 -3.49 -13.84 24.43
CA HIS A 21 -3.83 -13.54 23.05
C HIS A 21 -3.38 -12.11 22.75
N ARG A 22 -2.28 -11.98 21.99
CA ARG A 22 -1.84 -10.70 21.44
C ARG A 22 -2.81 -10.34 20.32
N THR A 23 -3.81 -9.53 20.62
CA THR A 23 -4.59 -8.87 19.56
C THR A 23 -3.65 -7.92 18.83
N PRO A 24 -3.50 -8.03 17.50
CA PRO A 24 -2.72 -7.06 16.74
C PRO A 24 -3.36 -5.68 16.95
N MET A 25 -2.58 -4.74 17.47
CA MET A 25 -3.03 -3.35 17.60
C MET A 25 -2.99 -2.72 16.21
N ALA A 26 -4.10 -2.15 15.77
CA ALA A 26 -4.15 -1.48 14.48
C ALA A 26 -3.24 -0.24 14.50
N SER A 27 -2.28 -0.18 13.59
CA SER A 27 -1.39 0.99 13.45
C SER A 27 -2.15 2.23 13.00
N SER A 28 -3.23 2.06 12.23
CA SER A 28 -4.16 3.11 11.83
C SER A 28 -5.58 2.56 11.84
N THR A 29 -6.53 3.35 12.33
CA THR A 29 -7.97 3.03 12.25
C THR A 29 -8.58 3.63 10.98
N SER A 30 -9.55 2.93 10.38
CA SER A 30 -10.35 3.52 9.32
C SER A 30 -11.34 4.53 9.87
N SER A 31 -11.75 5.49 9.04
CA SER A 31 -12.90 6.37 9.33
C SER A 31 -14.03 6.16 8.32
N PHE A 32 -15.25 6.51 8.72
CA PHE A 32 -16.43 6.40 7.87
C PHE A 32 -16.54 7.62 6.94
N ALA A 33 -16.72 7.38 5.65
CA ALA A 33 -16.91 8.40 4.62
C ALA A 33 -18.38 8.43 4.18
N ALA A 34 -19.11 9.48 4.59
CA ALA A 34 -20.50 9.67 4.18
C ALA A 34 -20.64 9.97 2.69
N VAL A 35 -19.64 10.64 2.12
CA VAL A 35 -19.49 10.87 0.68
C VAL A 35 -18.26 10.10 0.22
N PRO A 36 -18.41 9.10 -0.66
CA PRO A 36 -17.29 8.36 -1.23
C PRO A 36 -16.30 9.29 -1.96
N PRO A 37 -14.98 9.15 -1.74
CA PRO A 37 -14.00 9.91 -2.50
C PRO A 37 -13.94 9.44 -3.95
N SER A 38 -13.70 10.38 -4.87
CA SER A 38 -13.31 10.11 -6.25
C SER A 38 -11.96 9.38 -6.32
N ILE A 39 -11.86 8.38 -7.20
CA ILE A 39 -10.62 7.61 -7.43
C ILE A 39 -9.94 8.15 -8.69
N ASP A 40 -9.42 9.37 -8.58
CA ASP A 40 -8.73 10.13 -9.63
C ASP A 40 -7.26 10.46 -9.28
N GLY A 41 -6.81 10.04 -8.09
CA GLY A 41 -5.46 10.27 -7.60
C GLY A 41 -5.28 11.63 -6.91
N GLN A 42 -6.33 12.45 -6.85
CA GLN A 42 -6.30 13.74 -6.16
C GLN A 42 -6.67 13.60 -4.69
N ALA A 43 -6.15 14.53 -3.89
CA ALA A 43 -6.32 14.53 -2.44
C ALA A 43 -7.46 15.41 -1.92
N ALA A 44 -8.16 16.17 -2.79
CA ALA A 44 -9.08 17.23 -2.36
C ALA A 44 -10.24 16.75 -1.49
N GLU A 45 -10.72 15.52 -1.71
CA GLU A 45 -11.81 14.90 -0.96
C GLU A 45 -11.33 14.11 0.27
N TRP A 46 -10.01 14.05 0.48
CA TRP A 46 -9.36 13.35 1.57
C TRP A 46 -8.93 14.34 2.66
N THR A 47 -8.80 13.86 3.89
CA THR A 47 -8.23 14.68 4.97
C THR A 47 -6.70 14.56 4.97
N ASP A 48 -6.00 15.53 5.56
CA ASP A 48 -4.53 15.49 5.68
C ASP A 48 -4.01 14.68 6.89
N SER A 49 -4.88 13.94 7.57
CA SER A 49 -4.50 13.06 8.68
C SER A 49 -4.06 11.67 8.21
N LEU A 50 -2.88 11.60 7.56
CA LEU A 50 -2.29 10.33 7.15
C LEU A 50 -1.40 9.73 8.25
N HIS A 51 -1.47 8.42 8.43
CA HIS A 51 -0.54 7.67 9.27
C HIS A 51 0.77 7.43 8.49
N TYR A 52 1.92 7.68 9.13
CA TYR A 52 3.23 7.40 8.54
C TYR A 52 3.79 6.06 9.01
N ASP A 53 4.08 5.15 8.08
CA ASP A 53 4.83 3.93 8.36
C ASP A 53 6.32 4.13 8.06
N PRO A 54 7.20 4.11 9.08
CA PRO A 54 8.63 4.31 8.88
C PRO A 54 9.31 3.17 8.12
N GLY A 55 8.74 1.95 8.14
CA GLY A 55 9.32 0.79 7.46
C GLY A 55 9.26 0.88 5.95
N SER A 56 8.09 1.24 5.41
CA SER A 56 7.87 1.47 3.98
C SER A 56 8.18 2.91 3.54
N LYS A 57 8.26 3.85 4.48
CA LYS A 57 8.29 5.30 4.25
C LYS A 57 7.06 5.79 3.48
N LEU A 58 5.92 5.15 3.69
CA LEU A 58 4.63 5.55 3.12
C LEU A 58 3.77 6.23 4.17
N GLN A 59 3.01 7.22 3.71
CA GLN A 59 1.89 7.77 4.44
C GLN A 59 0.61 7.15 3.90
N TYR A 60 -0.34 6.80 4.77
CA TYR A 60 -1.59 6.22 4.31
C TYR A 60 -2.81 6.64 5.13
N GLN A 61 -3.97 6.58 4.51
CA GLN A 61 -5.27 6.78 5.14
C GLN A 61 -6.26 5.75 4.61
N VAL A 62 -7.07 5.19 5.51
CA VAL A 62 -8.11 4.21 5.18
C VAL A 62 -9.49 4.81 5.50
N LEU A 63 -10.39 4.81 4.53
CA LEU A 63 -11.78 5.18 4.71
C LEU A 63 -12.69 4.00 4.34
N ASN A 64 -13.97 4.06 4.72
CA ASN A 64 -14.99 3.13 4.26
C ASN A 64 -16.39 3.77 4.25
N ASP A 65 -17.29 3.30 3.39
CA ASP A 65 -18.71 3.73 3.35
C ASP A 65 -19.68 2.61 3.77
N GLY A 66 -19.16 1.52 4.35
CA GLY A 66 -19.90 0.30 4.67
C GLY A 66 -20.06 -0.69 3.52
N ARG A 67 -19.72 -0.30 2.28
CA ARG A 67 -19.70 -1.21 1.11
C ARG A 67 -18.32 -1.35 0.49
N GLN A 68 -17.53 -0.28 0.53
CA GLN A 68 -16.22 -0.17 -0.08
C GLN A 68 -15.20 0.30 0.97
N VAL A 69 -13.95 -0.10 0.75
CA VAL A 69 -12.78 0.41 1.48
C VAL A 69 -11.99 1.28 0.52
N TYR A 70 -11.61 2.47 0.99
CA TYR A 70 -10.83 3.43 0.24
C TYR A 70 -9.46 3.55 0.89
N LEU A 71 -8.41 3.51 0.08
CA LEU A 71 -7.02 3.62 0.55
C LEU A 71 -6.34 4.75 -0.22
N ARG A 72 -5.82 5.73 0.54
CA ARG A 72 -4.90 6.75 0.02
C ARG A 72 -3.50 6.38 0.48
N LEU A 73 -2.55 6.37 -0.45
CA LEU A 73 -1.13 6.19 -0.19
C LEU A 73 -0.38 7.41 -0.71
N LYS A 74 0.58 7.92 0.07
CA LYS A 74 1.45 9.02 -0.30
C LYS A 74 2.90 8.64 -0.02
N ALA A 75 3.76 8.85 -1.01
CA ALA A 75 5.20 8.63 -0.92
C ALA A 75 5.92 9.97 -1.02
N ALA A 76 6.50 10.44 0.09
CA ALA A 76 7.30 11.67 0.10
C ALA A 76 8.79 11.40 -0.18
N ASP A 77 9.30 10.21 0.18
CA ASP A 77 10.69 9.84 -0.01
C ASP A 77 10.99 9.56 -1.49
N PRO A 78 11.97 10.26 -2.12
CA PRO A 78 12.28 10.09 -3.55
C PRO A 78 12.72 8.67 -3.93
N ALA A 79 13.37 7.93 -3.02
CA ALA A 79 13.77 6.56 -3.29
C ALA A 79 12.55 5.63 -3.27
N THR A 80 11.60 5.84 -2.37
CA THR A 80 10.31 5.14 -2.36
C THR A 80 9.51 5.45 -3.63
N GLN A 81 9.41 6.72 -4.05
CA GLN A 81 8.77 7.10 -5.32
C GLN A 81 9.40 6.37 -6.51
N ALA A 82 10.73 6.40 -6.62
CA ALA A 82 11.45 5.71 -7.70
C ALA A 82 11.23 4.19 -7.70
N LYS A 83 11.11 3.56 -6.52
CA LYS A 83 10.78 2.14 -6.39
C LYS A 83 9.38 1.85 -6.90
N ILE A 84 8.37 2.62 -6.48
CA ILE A 84 6.98 2.43 -6.90
C ILE A 84 6.86 2.53 -8.42
N VAL A 85 7.48 3.52 -9.04
CA VAL A 85 7.38 3.69 -10.49
C VAL A 85 8.15 2.60 -11.26
N ARG A 86 9.27 2.10 -10.72
CA ARG A 86 10.07 1.05 -11.37
C ARG A 86 9.53 -0.36 -11.20
N LEU A 87 9.07 -0.68 -9.99
CA LEU A 87 8.75 -2.04 -9.55
C LEU A 87 7.26 -2.25 -9.34
N GLY A 88 6.49 -1.17 -9.34
CA GLY A 88 5.10 -1.19 -8.95
C GLY A 88 4.90 -1.19 -7.44
N LEU A 89 3.65 -1.36 -7.04
CA LEU A 89 3.24 -1.42 -5.64
C LEU A 89 2.11 -2.44 -5.49
N THR A 90 2.22 -3.32 -4.49
CA THR A 90 1.16 -4.28 -4.19
C THR A 90 0.54 -3.97 -2.84
N VAL A 91 -0.77 -3.82 -2.83
CA VAL A 91 -1.59 -3.71 -1.61
C VAL A 91 -2.30 -5.04 -1.39
N TRP A 92 -2.06 -5.67 -0.24
CA TRP A 92 -2.74 -6.89 0.18
C TRP A 92 -3.87 -6.58 1.15
N LEU A 93 -5.05 -7.13 0.89
CA LEU A 93 -6.21 -7.06 1.76
C LEU A 93 -6.45 -8.43 2.39
N ASP A 94 -6.46 -8.48 3.72
CA ASP A 94 -6.72 -9.68 4.51
C ASP A 94 -7.86 -9.45 5.50
N THR A 95 -9.02 -10.01 5.22
CA THR A 95 -10.19 -9.94 6.11
C THR A 95 -10.12 -10.90 7.30
N THR A 96 -9.16 -11.83 7.32
CA THR A 96 -9.00 -12.78 8.43
C THR A 96 -8.15 -12.22 9.57
N GLY A 97 -7.38 -11.15 9.31
CA GLY A 97 -6.44 -10.59 10.28
C GLY A 97 -5.27 -11.53 10.61
N ARG A 98 -4.99 -12.52 9.74
CA ARG A 98 -3.94 -13.53 9.94
C ARG A 98 -2.72 -13.31 9.06
N HIS A 99 -2.61 -12.11 8.49
CA HIS A 99 -1.52 -11.71 7.59
C HIS A 99 -1.40 -12.63 6.37
N GLN A 100 -2.55 -12.96 5.77
CA GLN A 100 -2.66 -13.79 4.57
C GLN A 100 -2.79 -12.93 3.31
N HIS A 101 -2.13 -13.32 2.23
CA HIS A 101 -2.25 -12.68 0.92
C HIS A 101 -3.55 -13.13 0.20
N GLN A 102 -4.72 -12.84 0.77
CA GLN A 102 -6.01 -13.31 0.25
C GLN A 102 -6.47 -12.60 -1.02
N PHE A 103 -6.24 -11.29 -1.12
CA PHE A 103 -6.56 -10.50 -2.30
C PHE A 103 -5.54 -9.37 -2.43
N GLY A 104 -4.96 -9.21 -3.61
CA GLY A 104 -3.91 -8.21 -3.87
C GLY A 104 -4.28 -7.30 -5.04
N VAL A 105 -3.95 -6.03 -4.92
CA VAL A 105 -3.98 -5.06 -6.02
C VAL A 105 -2.56 -4.63 -6.31
N HIS A 106 -2.04 -5.01 -7.48
CA HIS A 106 -0.73 -4.58 -7.95
C HIS A 106 -0.91 -3.40 -8.92
N PHE A 107 -0.67 -2.19 -8.40
CA PHE A 107 -0.78 -0.95 -9.14
C PHE A 107 0.10 0.15 -8.50
N PRO A 108 0.88 0.89 -9.30
CA PRO A 108 1.13 0.66 -10.72
C PRO A 108 1.86 -0.68 -10.94
N LEU A 109 1.84 -1.23 -12.16
CA LEU A 109 2.59 -2.45 -12.52
C LEU A 109 4.11 -2.26 -12.53
N GLY A 110 4.55 -1.01 -12.34
CA GLY A 110 5.91 -0.62 -12.59
C GLY A 110 6.23 -0.60 -14.08
N GLY A 111 7.32 0.05 -14.41
CA GLY A 111 7.84 0.12 -15.75
C GLY A 111 9.20 0.74 -15.73
N PRO A 112 10.01 0.57 -16.78
CA PRO A 112 11.24 1.32 -16.85
C PRO A 112 10.91 2.82 -16.73
N LEU A 113 11.64 3.54 -15.87
CA LEU A 113 11.60 5.01 -15.77
C LEU A 113 12.14 5.72 -17.05
N SER A 114 12.20 4.97 -18.14
CA SER A 114 12.68 5.30 -19.47
C SER A 114 11.95 4.40 -20.47
N PRO A 115 11.67 4.82 -21.71
CA PRO A 115 10.98 3.99 -22.69
C PRO A 115 11.73 2.66 -22.89
N ARG A 116 10.98 1.57 -22.97
CA ARG A 116 11.51 0.30 -23.47
C ARG A 116 12.01 0.48 -24.91
N SER A 117 13.05 -0.29 -25.22
CA SER A 117 13.52 -0.69 -26.56
C SER A 117 14.46 0.30 -27.26
N GLY A 118 15.68 -0.17 -27.52
CA GLY A 118 16.75 0.60 -28.14
C GLY A 118 16.33 1.26 -29.45
N ALA A 119 16.26 2.59 -29.42
CA ALA A 119 16.40 3.50 -30.56
C ALA A 119 16.22 4.96 -30.07
N ASP A 120 16.93 5.42 -29.03
CA ASP A 120 17.26 6.84 -28.95
C ASP A 120 18.29 7.18 -27.85
N ASP A 121 19.53 7.41 -28.26
CA ASP A 121 20.55 8.09 -27.44
C ASP A 121 20.34 9.62 -27.43
N SER A 122 19.25 10.15 -28.02
CA SER A 122 19.01 11.59 -28.15
C SER A 122 18.13 12.22 -27.07
N ALA A 123 17.59 11.44 -26.13
CA ALA A 123 16.93 12.01 -24.95
C ALA A 123 17.96 12.82 -24.15
N PRO A 124 17.77 14.13 -23.93
CA PRO A 124 18.76 14.97 -23.26
C PRO A 124 19.12 14.36 -21.90
N ARG A 125 20.40 13.98 -21.74
CA ARG A 125 20.93 13.63 -20.41
C ARG A 125 20.69 14.84 -19.51
N PRO A 126 20.15 14.64 -18.30
CA PRO A 126 19.87 15.75 -17.40
C PRO A 126 21.17 16.52 -17.18
N ASP A 127 21.14 17.83 -17.47
CA ASP A 127 22.28 18.69 -17.28
C ASP A 127 22.59 18.78 -15.78
N ALA A 128 23.61 18.04 -15.36
CA ALA A 128 24.08 18.02 -13.98
C ALA A 128 24.64 19.37 -13.53
N SER A 129 24.83 20.35 -14.43
CA SER A 129 25.25 21.71 -14.13
C SER A 129 24.09 22.73 -14.02
N ALA A 130 22.89 22.40 -14.51
CA ALA A 130 21.72 23.29 -14.44
C ALA A 130 21.34 23.70 -12.99
N PRO A 131 20.73 24.87 -12.75
CA PRO A 131 20.26 25.23 -11.41
C PRO A 131 19.29 24.20 -10.80
N MET A 132 19.31 24.04 -9.47
CA MET A 132 18.44 23.10 -8.75
C MET A 132 16.95 23.12 -9.14
N PRO A 133 16.27 24.28 -9.30
CA PRO A 133 14.86 24.29 -9.69
C PRO A 133 14.63 23.69 -11.09
N ALA A 134 15.50 23.97 -12.06
CA ALA A 134 15.40 23.39 -13.41
C ALA A 134 15.59 21.86 -13.39
N ARG A 135 16.48 21.35 -12.52
CA ARG A 135 16.65 19.89 -12.34
C ARG A 135 15.44 19.23 -11.67
N GLN A 136 14.79 19.94 -10.75
CA GLN A 136 13.58 19.45 -10.08
C GLN A 136 12.40 19.37 -11.05
N GLU A 137 12.21 20.40 -11.88
CA GLU A 137 11.16 20.41 -12.90
C GLU A 137 11.34 19.26 -13.90
N GLY A 138 12.54 19.12 -14.48
CA GLY A 138 12.81 18.03 -15.43
C GLY A 138 12.67 16.63 -14.81
N ARG A 139 12.90 16.48 -13.50
CA ARG A 139 12.62 15.22 -12.79
C ARG A 139 11.11 14.99 -12.66
N ARG A 140 10.36 16.03 -12.31
CA ARG A 140 8.91 15.98 -12.12
C ARG A 140 8.20 15.70 -13.45
N GLU A 141 8.60 16.33 -14.55
CA GLU A 141 8.06 16.07 -15.89
C GLU A 141 8.25 14.62 -16.32
N ARG A 142 9.45 14.06 -16.17
CA ARG A 142 9.73 12.65 -16.48
C ARG A 142 8.89 11.70 -15.64
N MET A 143 8.74 12.04 -14.35
CA MET A 143 7.87 11.28 -13.46
C MET A 143 6.41 11.35 -13.96
N ALA A 144 5.89 12.55 -14.22
CA ALA A 144 4.53 12.75 -14.71
C ALA A 144 4.27 11.97 -16.01
N GLN A 145 5.23 11.97 -16.95
CA GLN A 145 5.14 11.22 -18.19
C GLN A 145 5.10 9.70 -17.96
N ALA A 146 5.93 9.19 -17.04
CA ALA A 146 5.91 7.77 -16.67
C ALA A 146 4.56 7.37 -16.06
N LEU A 147 4.01 8.22 -15.17
CA LEU A 147 2.73 7.95 -14.52
C LEU A 147 1.53 8.02 -15.48
N ALA A 148 1.56 8.92 -16.47
CA ALA A 148 0.45 9.11 -17.41
C ALA A 148 0.14 7.86 -18.27
N GLY A 149 1.15 6.99 -18.45
CA GLY A 149 1.02 5.71 -19.16
C GLY A 149 0.53 4.55 -18.29
N MET A 150 0.52 4.71 -16.97
CA MET A 150 0.18 3.63 -16.03
C MET A 150 -1.33 3.56 -15.83
N ARG A 151 -2.02 2.82 -16.72
CA ARG A 151 -3.48 2.69 -16.72
C ARG A 151 -3.99 1.26 -16.48
N GLU A 152 -3.07 0.32 -16.37
CA GLU A 152 -3.35 -1.09 -16.13
C GLU A 152 -2.94 -1.48 -14.70
N MET A 153 -3.63 -2.46 -14.14
CA MET A 153 -3.35 -3.07 -12.85
C MET A 153 -3.58 -4.58 -12.90
N GLU A 154 -2.95 -5.29 -11.98
CA GLU A 154 -3.14 -6.73 -11.80
C GLU A 154 -3.88 -6.99 -10.48
N LEU A 155 -4.95 -7.77 -10.57
CA LEU A 155 -5.67 -8.28 -9.42
C LEU A 155 -5.15 -9.67 -9.08
N LEU A 156 -4.47 -9.78 -7.96
CA LEU A 156 -3.88 -11.02 -7.45
C LEU A 156 -4.91 -11.75 -6.57
N TYR A 157 -5.05 -13.05 -6.73
CA TYR A 157 -6.00 -13.86 -5.95
C TYR A 157 -7.45 -13.40 -6.07
N TYR A 158 -7.81 -12.73 -7.17
CA TYR A 158 -9.16 -12.21 -7.37
C TYR A 158 -10.18 -13.35 -7.42
N LYS A 159 -11.20 -13.28 -6.55
CA LYS A 159 -12.20 -14.34 -6.36
C LYS A 159 -11.58 -15.73 -6.10
N GLY A 160 -10.39 -15.77 -5.49
CA GLY A 160 -9.66 -17.01 -5.18
C GLY A 160 -8.90 -17.62 -6.35
N SER A 161 -8.87 -16.98 -7.53
CA SER A 161 -8.09 -17.46 -8.67
C SER A 161 -6.59 -17.26 -8.42
N PRO A 162 -5.74 -18.30 -8.53
CA PRO A 162 -4.30 -18.14 -8.37
C PRO A 162 -3.65 -17.37 -9.54
N GLU A 163 -4.32 -17.29 -10.69
CA GLU A 163 -3.84 -16.53 -11.85
C GLU A 163 -4.20 -15.04 -11.69
N PRO A 164 -3.22 -14.12 -11.85
CA PRO A 164 -3.47 -12.69 -11.87
C PRO A 164 -4.46 -12.31 -12.96
N THR A 165 -5.38 -11.39 -12.64
CA THR A 165 -6.29 -10.79 -13.63
C THR A 165 -5.79 -9.41 -14.00
N LEU A 166 -5.33 -9.23 -15.24
CA LEU A 166 -4.98 -7.92 -15.79
C LEU A 166 -6.25 -7.15 -16.14
N THR A 167 -6.33 -5.88 -15.73
CA THR A 167 -7.48 -5.01 -16.00
C THR A 167 -7.05 -3.55 -16.00
N ASP A 168 -7.93 -2.66 -16.47
CA ASP A 168 -7.71 -1.22 -16.39
C ASP A 168 -7.98 -0.67 -14.98
N THR A 169 -7.43 0.50 -14.70
CA THR A 169 -7.56 1.23 -13.44
C THR A 169 -8.98 1.66 -13.06
N GLN A 170 -9.93 1.66 -13.99
CA GLN A 170 -11.35 1.96 -13.78
C GLN A 170 -12.22 0.72 -13.99
N SER A 171 -11.68 -0.46 -13.62
CA SER A 171 -12.27 -1.76 -13.85
C SER A 171 -13.73 -1.88 -13.39
N GLN A 172 -14.54 -2.59 -14.18
CA GLN A 172 -15.89 -2.98 -13.81
C GLN A 172 -15.92 -4.12 -12.77
N LEU A 173 -14.76 -4.66 -12.39
CA LEU A 173 -14.61 -5.72 -11.39
C LEU A 173 -14.75 -5.21 -9.95
N GLY A 174 -15.09 -3.94 -9.74
CA GLY A 174 -15.30 -3.35 -8.42
C GLY A 174 -14.01 -2.90 -7.72
N VAL A 175 -12.89 -2.86 -8.46
CA VAL A 175 -11.60 -2.35 -7.99
C VAL A 175 -11.23 -1.18 -8.88
N LYS A 176 -10.84 -0.07 -8.27
CA LYS A 176 -10.37 1.12 -8.97
C LYS A 176 -9.08 1.59 -8.34
N ALA A 177 -8.21 2.17 -9.16
CA ALA A 177 -6.97 2.76 -8.71
C ALA A 177 -6.66 4.01 -9.52
N ALA A 178 -5.93 4.94 -8.92
CA ALA A 178 -5.44 6.12 -9.60
C ALA A 178 -4.17 6.61 -8.92
N LEU A 179 -3.36 7.34 -9.67
CA LEU A 179 -2.06 7.83 -9.22
C LEU A 179 -1.82 9.21 -9.81
N ALA A 180 -1.36 10.14 -8.97
CA ALA A 180 -0.99 11.48 -9.36
C ALA A 180 0.24 11.97 -8.60
N LEU A 181 0.84 13.05 -9.09
CA LEU A 181 1.84 13.80 -8.34
C LEU A 181 1.14 14.94 -7.60
N ASP A 182 1.40 15.06 -6.30
CA ASP A 182 0.98 16.22 -5.51
C ASP A 182 1.47 17.51 -6.18
N ALA A 183 0.69 18.59 -6.06
CA ALA A 183 1.15 19.92 -6.46
C ALA A 183 2.43 20.28 -5.70
N GLN A 184 3.30 21.10 -6.32
CA GLN A 184 4.43 21.67 -5.58
C GLN A 184 3.84 22.62 -4.53
N GLU A 185 4.08 22.34 -3.26
CA GLU A 185 3.91 23.35 -2.21
C GLU A 185 4.94 24.45 -2.48
N THR A 186 4.47 25.62 -2.91
CA THR A 186 5.27 26.83 -3.17
C THR A 186 5.58 27.59 -1.91
#